data_AF-A0A926Z5F3-F1
#
_entry.id   AF-A0A926Z5F3-F1
#
_cell.length_a   1.000
_cell.length_b   1.000
_cell.length_c   1.000
_cell.angle_alpha   90.00
_cell.angle_beta   90.00
_cell.angle_gamma   90.00
#
_symmetry.space_group_name_H-M   'P 1'
#
loop_
_entity.id
_entity.type
_entity.pdbx_description
1 polymer ?
#
loop_
_entity_poly.entity_id
_entity_poly.type
_entity_poly.pdbx_seq_one_letter_code
_entity_poly.pdbx_strand_id
1 'polypeptide(L)'
;MHISELDELEASVSDLLTMAKVELEQNRLQQQRDRQIQEAVSQIEGRLKPLLAKVEQMLEEYTREGGSPDSETKLKLEKKAADIRQEIAEAPALASQLADRQLILSEERLLDERITEQTTQWRYELKADLLEMIEEQSDFFSATDAAIAVRGYSNDLKAIGALEEVVEALINQINSHSEEGPVARLRGSHEQTLTFIYNKALENRSRVDRAPDVQPNTRHRKSEKRPALYTDLSGKVLVFGGHDRLQTAVKNRLRDSIINLIWYTEQDGLQLAAQGETQIAGSDLIIIVTGYASHSLTERAIEACRRANKSYEIVNTTGMTRLLEVIESGLKAKQLARHWK
;
A
#
# COMPACT_ATOMS: atom_id res chain seq x y z
N MET A 1 -10.91 -26.07 24.96
CA MET A 1 -10.35 -25.37 23.79
C MET A 1 -10.91 -26.06 22.57
N HIS A 2 -11.86 -25.43 21.89
CA HIS A 2 -12.36 -25.95 20.62
C HIS A 2 -11.31 -25.75 19.53
N ILE A 3 -11.26 -26.62 18.52
CA ILE A 3 -10.31 -26.52 17.41
C ILE A 3 -10.42 -25.15 16.71
N SER A 4 -11.62 -24.58 16.61
CA SER A 4 -11.80 -23.23 16.04
C SER A 4 -11.13 -22.12 16.86
N GLU A 5 -11.02 -22.25 18.19
CA GLU A 5 -10.31 -21.27 19.03
C GLU A 5 -8.80 -21.33 18.81
N LEU A 6 -8.28 -22.50 18.43
CA LEU A 6 -6.87 -22.67 18.03
C LEU A 6 -6.62 -22.07 16.65
N ASP A 7 -7.51 -22.30 15.68
CA ASP A 7 -7.40 -21.75 14.33
C ASP A 7 -7.46 -20.21 14.34
N GLU A 8 -8.37 -19.63 15.14
CA GLU A 8 -8.46 -18.18 15.35
C GLU A 8 -7.17 -17.61 15.98
N LEU A 9 -6.61 -18.32 16.97
CA LEU A 9 -5.37 -17.90 17.63
C LEU A 9 -4.17 -17.99 16.66
N GLU A 10 -4.06 -19.07 15.89
CA GLU A 10 -3.00 -19.23 14.88
C GLU A 10 -3.08 -18.14 13.81
N ALA A 11 -4.28 -17.84 13.31
CA ALA A 11 -4.50 -16.76 12.36
C ALA A 11 -4.16 -15.38 12.96
N SER A 12 -4.50 -15.14 14.23
CA SER A 12 -4.16 -13.89 14.92
C SER A 12 -2.65 -13.74 15.14
N VAL A 13 -1.96 -14.81 15.52
CA VAL A 13 -0.51 -14.80 15.76
C VAL A 13 0.25 -14.64 14.44
N SER A 14 -0.18 -15.33 13.38
CA SER A 14 0.41 -15.21 12.04
C SER A 14 0.33 -13.79 11.50
N ASP A 15 -0.82 -13.13 11.67
CA ASP A 15 -1.00 -11.73 11.29
C ASP A 15 -0.07 -10.79 12.07
N LEU A 16 0.02 -10.96 13.39
CA LEU A 16 0.91 -10.14 14.24
C LEU A 16 2.38 -10.32 13.86
N LEU A 17 2.81 -11.54 13.57
CA LEU A 17 4.18 -11.82 13.12
C LEU A 17 4.46 -11.18 11.76
N THR A 18 3.49 -11.22 10.85
CA THR A 18 3.58 -10.59 9.53
C THR A 18 3.72 -9.07 9.68
N MET A 19 2.90 -8.46 10.55
CA MET A 19 3.00 -7.02 10.85
C MET A 19 4.34 -6.66 11.46
N ALA A 20 4.82 -7.41 12.45
CA ALA A 20 6.11 -7.16 13.09
C ALA A 20 7.29 -7.28 12.10
N LYS A 21 7.23 -8.25 11.17
CA LYS A 21 8.23 -8.40 10.11
C LYS A 21 8.26 -7.20 9.17
N VAL A 22 7.08 -6.70 8.77
CA VAL A 22 6.95 -5.50 7.93
C VAL A 22 7.53 -4.28 8.64
N GLU A 23 7.21 -4.08 9.93
CA GLU A 23 7.72 -2.96 10.72
C GLU A 23 9.25 -3.00 10.89
N LEU A 24 9.82 -4.19 11.12
CA LEU A 24 11.27 -4.37 11.18
C LEU A 24 11.95 -4.03 9.84
N GLU A 25 11.37 -4.44 8.73
CA GLU A 25 11.94 -4.17 7.41
C GLU A 25 11.82 -2.68 7.05
N GLN A 26 10.71 -2.01 7.38
CA GLN A 26 10.58 -0.55 7.25
C GLN A 26 11.66 0.19 8.04
N ASN A 27 11.87 -0.19 9.31
CA ASN A 27 12.91 0.42 10.15
C ASN A 27 14.31 0.21 9.56
N ARG A 28 14.57 -0.98 8.99
CA ARG A 28 15.83 -1.28 8.31
C ARG A 28 16.02 -0.41 7.06
N LEU A 29 14.99 -0.25 6.24
CA LEU A 29 15.01 0.58 5.04
C LEU A 29 15.26 2.05 5.39
N GLN A 30 14.64 2.55 6.47
CA GLN A 30 14.87 3.91 6.96
C GLN A 30 16.33 4.11 7.38
N GLN A 31 16.90 3.18 8.15
CA GLN A 31 18.31 3.24 8.54
C GLN A 31 19.25 3.17 7.33
N GLN A 32 18.91 2.36 6.32
CA GLN A 32 19.68 2.27 5.09
C GLN A 32 19.64 3.60 4.32
N ARG A 33 18.47 4.22 4.22
CA ARG A 33 18.28 5.54 3.61
C ARG A 33 19.13 6.60 4.28
N ASP A 34 19.13 6.66 5.62
CA ASP A 34 19.93 7.65 6.35
C ASP A 34 21.43 7.46 6.14
N ARG A 35 21.91 6.20 6.06
CA ARG A 35 23.31 5.90 5.70
C ARG A 35 23.65 6.33 4.28
N GLN A 36 22.79 6.03 3.30
CA GLN A 36 23.00 6.41 1.91
C GLN A 36 23.10 7.93 1.75
N ILE A 37 22.30 8.69 2.50
CA ILE A 37 22.37 10.16 2.48
C ILE A 37 23.70 10.64 3.05
N GLN A 38 24.11 10.13 4.21
CA GLN A 38 25.39 10.49 4.81
C GLN A 38 26.57 10.17 3.89
N GLU A 39 26.57 8.99 3.27
CA GLU A 39 27.60 8.58 2.31
C GLU A 39 27.62 9.48 1.07
N ALA A 40 26.46 9.76 0.48
CA ALA A 40 26.36 10.61 -0.70
C ALA A 40 26.79 12.06 -0.41
N VAL A 41 26.36 12.64 0.71
CA VAL A 41 26.81 13.97 1.16
C VAL A 41 28.32 13.97 1.37
N SER A 42 28.87 12.98 2.07
CA SER A 42 30.32 12.88 2.30
C SER A 42 31.10 12.75 0.99
N GLN A 43 30.58 12.04 -0.01
CA GLN A 43 31.21 11.92 -1.32
C GLN A 43 31.18 13.24 -2.11
N ILE A 44 30.05 13.97 -2.10
CA ILE A 44 29.93 15.27 -2.76
C ILE A 44 30.88 16.27 -2.09
N GLU A 45 30.83 16.38 -0.77
CA GLU A 45 31.71 17.28 -0.02
C GLU A 45 33.19 16.93 -0.19
N GLY A 46 33.53 15.63 -0.15
CA GLY A 46 34.90 15.17 -0.33
C GLY A 46 35.49 15.48 -1.72
N ARG A 47 34.64 15.63 -2.74
CA ARG A 47 35.06 16.04 -4.09
C ARG A 47 35.08 17.56 -4.27
N LEU A 48 34.08 18.26 -3.74
CA LEU A 48 33.88 19.69 -3.98
C LEU A 48 34.67 20.59 -3.03
N LYS A 49 34.81 20.25 -1.74
CA LYS A 49 35.57 21.06 -0.77
C LYS A 49 37.05 21.24 -1.18
N PRO A 50 37.77 20.21 -1.65
CA PRO A 50 39.15 20.39 -2.12
C PRO A 50 39.26 21.25 -3.38
N LEU A 51 38.26 21.18 -4.27
CA LEU A 51 38.22 22.02 -5.47
C LEU A 51 37.96 23.49 -5.11
N LEU A 52 37.01 23.74 -4.19
CA LEU A 52 36.74 25.07 -3.67
C LEU A 52 37.99 25.68 -3.04
N ALA A 53 38.68 24.94 -2.17
CA ALA A 53 39.90 25.41 -1.53
C ALA A 53 41.00 25.80 -2.54
N LYS A 54 41.18 25.03 -3.63
CA LYS A 54 42.12 25.37 -4.70
C LYS A 54 41.74 26.65 -5.44
N VAL A 55 40.44 26.83 -5.72
CA VAL A 55 39.93 28.04 -6.40
C VAL A 55 40.07 29.26 -5.50
N GLU A 56 39.75 29.14 -4.21
CA GLU A 56 39.87 30.21 -3.22
C GLU A 56 41.33 30.61 -3.01
N GLN A 57 42.25 29.63 -2.88
CA GLN A 57 43.68 29.90 -2.78
C GLN A 57 44.20 30.65 -4.01
N MET A 58 43.80 30.23 -5.22
CA MET A 58 44.20 30.88 -6.47
C MET A 58 43.66 32.32 -6.57
N LEU A 59 42.44 32.57 -6.08
CA LEU A 59 41.85 33.91 -6.02
C LEU A 59 42.58 34.82 -5.01
N GLU A 60 43.02 34.26 -3.88
CA GLU A 60 43.85 34.98 -2.90
C GLU A 60 45.22 35.33 -3.46
N GLU A 61 45.89 34.40 -4.14
CA GLU A 61 47.17 34.62 -4.83
C GLU A 61 47.02 35.72 -5.90
N TYR A 62 45.98 35.67 -6.72
CA TYR A 62 45.65 36.71 -7.71
C TYR A 62 45.49 38.10 -7.08
N THR A 63 44.87 38.16 -5.90
CA THR A 63 44.63 39.41 -5.18
C THR A 63 45.91 39.94 -4.55
N ARG A 64 46.77 39.06 -4.04
CA ARG A 64 48.06 39.40 -3.42
C ARG A 64 49.09 39.91 -4.42
N GLU A 65 49.10 39.34 -5.62
CA GLU A 65 50.04 39.72 -6.70
C GLU A 65 49.63 41.00 -7.46
N GLY A 66 48.53 41.66 -7.04
CA GLY A 66 48.06 42.90 -7.67
C GLY A 66 47.42 42.67 -9.04
N GLY A 67 46.83 41.50 -9.26
CA GLY A 67 46.15 41.17 -10.51
C GLY A 67 45.01 42.14 -10.83
N SER A 68 44.83 42.45 -12.12
CA SER A 68 43.80 43.37 -12.57
C SER A 68 42.40 42.93 -12.10
N PRO A 69 41.61 43.81 -11.47
CA PRO A 69 40.27 43.49 -10.98
C PRO A 69 39.32 43.03 -12.09
N ASP A 70 39.56 43.45 -13.33
CA ASP A 70 38.74 43.10 -14.52
C ASP A 70 39.26 41.87 -15.29
N SER A 71 40.14 41.07 -14.68
CA SER A 71 40.62 39.83 -15.31
C SER A 71 39.45 38.86 -15.52
N GLU A 72 39.16 38.53 -16.79
CA GLU A 72 38.11 37.58 -17.16
C GLU A 72 38.28 36.21 -16.45
N THR A 73 39.53 35.81 -16.23
CA THR A 73 39.89 34.57 -15.51
C THR A 73 39.49 34.64 -14.04
N LYS A 74 39.69 35.79 -13.38
CA LYS A 74 39.30 36.00 -11.98
C LYS A 74 37.77 35.91 -11.83
N LEU A 75 37.02 36.59 -12.70
CA LEU A 75 35.55 36.53 -12.71
C LEU A 75 35.02 35.10 -12.92
N LYS A 76 35.66 34.31 -13.80
CA LYS A 76 35.31 32.89 -14.00
C LYS A 76 35.59 32.04 -12.76
N LEU A 77 36.71 32.28 -12.07
CA LEU A 77 37.05 31.59 -10.83
C LEU A 77 36.09 31.95 -9.69
N GLU A 78 35.73 33.22 -9.53
CA GLU A 78 34.74 33.67 -8.56
C GLU A 78 33.36 33.06 -8.81
N LYS A 79 32.92 33.06 -10.07
CA LYS A 79 31.67 32.39 -10.46
C LYS A 79 31.72 30.90 -10.13
N LYS A 80 32.83 30.23 -10.44
CA LYS A 80 32.98 28.79 -10.14
C LYS A 80 33.05 28.50 -8.65
N ALA A 81 33.67 29.36 -7.84
CA ALA A 81 33.62 29.24 -6.38
C ALA A 81 32.19 29.39 -5.87
N ALA A 82 31.41 30.35 -6.40
CA ALA A 82 30.01 30.51 -6.06
C ALA A 82 29.17 29.28 -6.45
N ASP A 83 29.33 28.76 -7.68
CA ASP A 83 28.68 27.54 -8.14
C ASP A 83 28.99 26.35 -7.21
N ILE A 84 30.27 26.14 -6.86
CA ILE A 84 30.69 25.03 -5.99
C ILE A 84 30.11 25.19 -4.57
N ARG A 85 30.09 26.40 -4.01
CA ARG A 85 29.47 26.67 -2.69
C ARG A 85 27.98 26.35 -2.72
N GLN A 86 27.30 26.71 -3.80
CA GLN A 86 25.88 26.39 -3.99
C GLN A 86 25.66 24.88 -4.07
N GLU A 87 26.44 24.16 -4.88
CA GLU A 87 26.34 22.69 -5.00
C GLU A 87 26.61 21.98 -3.66
N ILE A 88 27.56 22.46 -2.85
CA ILE A 88 27.81 21.93 -1.50
C ILE A 88 26.60 22.18 -0.58
N ALA A 89 26.00 23.37 -0.64
CA ALA A 89 24.83 23.70 0.16
C ALA A 89 23.59 22.87 -0.23
N GLU A 90 23.44 22.55 -1.51
CA GLU A 90 22.34 21.75 -2.05
C GLU A 90 22.58 20.22 -1.95
N ALA A 91 23.81 19.79 -1.66
CA ALA A 91 24.18 18.38 -1.60
C ALA A 91 23.29 17.51 -0.69
N PRO A 92 22.90 17.94 0.53
CA PRO A 92 21.99 17.17 1.38
C PRO A 92 20.60 16.98 0.76
N ALA A 93 20.07 17.99 0.08
CA ALA A 93 18.76 17.92 -0.57
C ALA A 93 18.80 16.94 -1.75
N LEU A 94 19.84 17.00 -2.58
CA LEU A 94 20.02 16.09 -3.71
C LEU A 94 20.21 14.63 -3.25
N ALA A 95 21.04 14.41 -2.23
CA ALA A 95 21.26 13.08 -1.66
C ALA A 95 19.96 12.49 -1.09
N SER A 96 19.17 13.30 -0.39
CA SER A 96 17.90 12.85 0.20
C SER A 96 16.87 12.48 -0.87
N GLN A 97 16.74 13.28 -1.94
CA GLN A 97 15.83 12.96 -3.05
C GLN A 97 16.14 11.63 -3.75
N LEU A 98 17.42 11.27 -3.87
CA LEU A 98 17.84 9.99 -4.46
C LEU A 98 17.54 8.82 -3.52
N ALA A 99 17.87 8.95 -2.24
CA ALA A 99 17.65 7.91 -1.25
C ALA A 99 16.14 7.66 -1.04
N ASP A 100 15.32 8.71 -1.01
CA ASP A 100 13.87 8.56 -0.84
C ASP A 100 13.18 7.93 -2.06
N ARG A 101 13.74 8.13 -3.27
CA ARG A 101 13.27 7.39 -4.44
C ARG A 101 13.46 5.88 -4.24
N GLN A 102 14.60 5.46 -3.71
CA GLN A 102 14.86 4.04 -3.45
C GLN A 102 13.97 3.52 -2.32
N LEU A 103 13.79 4.31 -1.26
CA LEU A 103 12.90 3.99 -0.14
C LEU A 103 11.48 3.72 -0.62
N ILE A 104 10.87 4.65 -1.37
CA ILE A 104 9.48 4.50 -1.86
C ILE A 104 9.35 3.25 -2.74
N LEU A 105 10.29 3.00 -3.65
CA LEU A 105 10.26 1.79 -4.49
C LEU A 105 10.36 0.50 -3.66
N SER A 106 11.18 0.49 -2.61
CA SER A 106 11.26 -0.66 -1.70
C SER A 106 9.98 -0.85 -0.88
N GLU A 107 9.36 0.23 -0.40
CA GLU A 107 8.09 0.16 0.32
C GLU A 107 6.93 -0.28 -0.57
N GLU A 108 6.87 0.19 -1.82
CA GLU A 108 5.89 -0.28 -2.80
C GLU A 108 6.00 -1.80 -3.00
N ARG A 109 7.22 -2.31 -3.15
CA ARG A 109 7.46 -3.74 -3.28
C ARG A 109 7.03 -4.52 -2.04
N LEU A 110 7.35 -4.04 -0.84
CA LEU A 110 6.94 -4.70 0.41
C LEU A 110 5.42 -4.74 0.56
N LEU A 111 4.71 -3.68 0.17
CA LEU A 111 3.25 -3.66 0.17
C LEU A 111 2.66 -4.64 -0.85
N ASP A 112 3.24 -4.73 -2.05
CA ASP A 112 2.80 -5.68 -3.07
C ASP A 112 3.02 -7.13 -2.63
N GLU A 113 4.15 -7.42 -1.99
CA GLU A 113 4.45 -8.71 -1.37
C GLU A 113 3.40 -9.04 -0.29
N ARG A 114 3.10 -8.10 0.61
CA ARG A 114 2.06 -8.27 1.65
C ARG A 114 0.67 -8.53 1.06
N ILE A 115 0.24 -7.79 0.04
CA ILE A 115 -1.06 -8.00 -0.62
C ILE A 115 -1.12 -9.40 -1.26
N THR A 116 -0.01 -9.82 -1.87
CA THR A 116 0.10 -11.12 -2.52
C THR A 116 0.02 -12.25 -1.50
N GLU A 117 0.74 -12.13 -0.37
CA GLU A 117 0.68 -13.08 0.74
C GLU A 117 -0.74 -13.18 1.31
N GLN A 118 -1.37 -12.05 1.66
CA GLN A 118 -2.75 -12.02 2.20
C GLN A 118 -3.76 -12.60 1.21
N THR A 119 -3.64 -12.25 -0.07
CA THR A 119 -4.51 -12.81 -1.13
C THR A 119 -4.31 -14.32 -1.24
N THR A 120 -3.07 -14.79 -1.19
CA THR A 120 -2.74 -16.21 -1.34
C THR A 120 -3.28 -17.01 -0.16
N GLN A 121 -3.09 -16.51 1.06
CA GLN A 121 -3.65 -17.08 2.28
C GLN A 121 -5.18 -17.17 2.19
N TRP A 122 -5.85 -16.06 1.83
CA TRP A 122 -7.31 -16.03 1.66
C TRP A 122 -7.80 -17.05 0.61
N ARG A 123 -7.03 -17.30 -0.45
CA ARG A 123 -7.37 -18.32 -1.46
C ARG A 123 -7.26 -19.73 -0.92
N TYR A 124 -6.28 -20.02 -0.06
CA TYR A 124 -6.17 -21.31 0.61
C TYR A 124 -7.31 -21.53 1.60
N GLU A 125 -7.68 -20.51 2.36
CA GLU A 125 -8.84 -20.56 3.27
C GLU A 125 -10.16 -20.72 2.48
N LEU A 126 -10.33 -20.01 1.35
CA LEU A 126 -11.46 -20.20 0.43
C LEU A 126 -11.53 -21.64 -0.10
N LYS A 127 -10.39 -22.21 -0.48
CA LYS A 127 -10.32 -23.61 -0.92
C LYS A 127 -10.83 -24.54 0.19
N ALA A 128 -10.39 -24.34 1.44
CA ALA A 128 -10.85 -25.14 2.57
C ALA A 128 -12.37 -25.00 2.79
N ASP A 129 -12.89 -23.77 2.80
CA ASP A 129 -14.34 -23.51 2.90
C ASP A 129 -15.14 -24.22 1.78
N LEU A 130 -14.62 -24.20 0.54
CA LEU A 130 -15.28 -24.85 -0.60
C LEU A 130 -15.27 -26.38 -0.51
N LEU A 131 -14.16 -26.98 -0.05
CA LEU A 131 -14.07 -28.43 0.13
C LEU A 131 -15.02 -28.91 1.23
N GLU A 132 -15.06 -28.20 2.36
CA GLU A 132 -15.98 -28.50 3.46
C GLU A 132 -17.44 -28.33 3.00
N MET A 133 -17.76 -27.23 2.30
CA MET A 133 -19.09 -27.01 1.72
C MET A 133 -19.49 -28.14 0.79
N ILE A 134 -18.57 -28.65 -0.06
CA ILE A 134 -18.86 -29.80 -0.94
C ILE A 134 -19.14 -31.05 -0.10
N GLU A 135 -18.30 -31.34 0.89
CA GLU A 135 -18.42 -32.53 1.74
C GLU A 135 -19.73 -32.56 2.54
N GLU A 136 -20.20 -31.40 3.02
CA GLU A 136 -21.44 -31.25 3.78
C GLU A 136 -22.71 -31.58 2.97
N GLN A 137 -22.64 -31.67 1.64
CA GLN A 137 -23.82 -31.91 0.81
C GLN A 137 -24.27 -33.38 0.87
N SER A 138 -25.48 -33.62 1.37
CA SER A 138 -26.02 -34.98 1.59
C SER A 138 -27.00 -35.47 0.52
N ASP A 139 -27.23 -34.70 -0.54
CA ASP A 139 -28.14 -35.07 -1.63
C ASP A 139 -27.59 -34.64 -3.01
N PHE A 140 -28.05 -35.33 -4.06
CA PHE A 140 -27.59 -35.13 -5.43
C PHE A 140 -27.79 -33.70 -5.95
N PHE A 141 -28.94 -33.08 -5.64
CA PHE A 141 -29.27 -31.76 -6.17
C PHE A 141 -28.41 -30.69 -5.51
N SER A 142 -28.24 -30.74 -4.19
CA SER A 142 -27.36 -29.81 -3.46
C SER A 142 -25.87 -30.03 -3.79
N ALA A 143 -25.43 -31.28 -3.95
CA ALA A 143 -24.07 -31.59 -4.40
C ALA A 143 -23.79 -31.06 -5.82
N THR A 144 -24.78 -31.10 -6.71
CA THR A 144 -24.67 -30.50 -8.05
C THR A 144 -24.72 -28.97 -7.97
N ASP A 145 -25.53 -28.41 -7.06
CA ASP A 145 -25.70 -26.98 -6.85
C ASP A 145 -24.41 -26.28 -6.35
N ALA A 146 -23.61 -26.98 -5.54
CA ALA A 146 -22.30 -26.53 -5.09
C ALA A 146 -21.38 -26.07 -6.24
N ALA A 147 -21.56 -26.61 -7.46
CA ALA A 147 -20.82 -26.18 -8.64
C ALA A 147 -21.04 -24.71 -9.01
N ILE A 148 -22.19 -24.13 -8.66
CA ILE A 148 -22.52 -22.71 -8.88
C ILE A 148 -21.66 -21.82 -8.01
N ALA A 149 -21.54 -22.13 -6.72
CA ALA A 149 -20.65 -21.43 -5.82
C ALA A 149 -19.18 -21.57 -6.24
N VAL A 150 -18.72 -22.79 -6.53
CA VAL A 150 -17.33 -23.05 -6.96
C VAL A 150 -16.99 -22.29 -8.26
N ARG A 151 -17.94 -22.20 -9.21
CA ARG A 151 -17.73 -21.48 -10.48
C ARG A 151 -17.42 -20.01 -10.28
N GLY A 152 -18.00 -19.36 -9.26
CA GLY A 152 -17.73 -17.96 -8.92
C GLY A 152 -16.26 -17.69 -8.56
N TYR A 153 -15.54 -18.71 -8.10
CA TYR A 153 -14.18 -18.60 -7.59
C TYR A 153 -13.12 -19.29 -8.46
N SER A 154 -13.45 -19.68 -9.69
CA SER A 154 -12.55 -20.50 -10.53
C SER A 154 -11.19 -19.86 -10.79
N ASN A 155 -11.14 -18.53 -10.92
CA ASN A 155 -9.89 -17.80 -11.15
C ASN A 155 -8.99 -17.79 -9.91
N ASP A 156 -9.58 -17.68 -8.73
CA ASP A 156 -8.85 -17.68 -7.47
C ASP A 156 -8.29 -19.07 -7.14
N LEU A 157 -9.06 -20.13 -7.42
CA LEU A 157 -8.60 -21.52 -7.30
C LEU A 157 -7.46 -21.84 -8.29
N LYS A 158 -7.56 -21.36 -9.54
CA LYS A 158 -6.48 -21.50 -10.54
C LYS A 158 -5.19 -20.83 -10.09
N ALA A 159 -5.29 -19.67 -9.45
CA ALA A 159 -4.12 -18.90 -9.03
C ALA A 159 -3.27 -19.61 -7.97
N ILE A 160 -3.85 -20.54 -7.21
CA ILE A 160 -3.13 -21.41 -6.25
C ILE A 160 -3.00 -22.87 -6.73
N GLY A 161 -3.39 -23.17 -7.98
CA GLY A 161 -3.34 -24.53 -8.52
C GLY A 161 -4.33 -25.53 -7.90
N ALA A 162 -5.36 -25.07 -7.19
CA ALA A 162 -6.28 -25.92 -6.44
C ALA A 162 -7.59 -26.26 -7.17
N LEU A 163 -7.79 -25.77 -8.39
CA LEU A 163 -9.04 -26.01 -9.14
C LEU A 163 -9.29 -27.51 -9.36
N GLU A 164 -8.23 -28.28 -9.60
CA GLU A 164 -8.34 -29.70 -9.93
C GLU A 164 -8.91 -30.50 -8.76
N GLU A 165 -8.29 -30.33 -7.58
CA GLU A 165 -8.71 -30.95 -6.33
C GLU A 165 -10.17 -30.63 -5.97
N VAL A 166 -10.58 -29.36 -6.09
CA VAL A 166 -11.97 -28.95 -5.79
C VAL A 166 -12.95 -29.57 -6.78
N VAL A 167 -12.59 -29.64 -8.06
CA VAL A 167 -13.45 -30.26 -9.09
C VAL A 167 -13.53 -31.78 -8.92
N GLU A 168 -12.45 -32.44 -8.53
CA GLU A 168 -12.45 -33.87 -8.21
C GLU A 168 -13.32 -34.17 -6.99
N ALA A 169 -13.20 -33.38 -5.92
CA ALA A 169 -14.07 -33.48 -4.75
C ALA A 169 -15.55 -33.33 -5.12
N LEU A 170 -15.87 -32.33 -5.96
CA LEU A 170 -17.22 -32.12 -6.46
C LEU A 170 -17.74 -33.31 -7.29
N ILE A 171 -16.93 -33.87 -8.18
CA ILE A 171 -17.30 -35.05 -8.97
C ILE A 171 -17.59 -36.25 -8.05
N ASN A 172 -16.73 -36.48 -7.07
CA ASN A 172 -16.88 -37.58 -6.12
C ASN A 172 -18.16 -37.44 -5.30
N GLN A 173 -18.45 -36.23 -4.81
CA GLN A 173 -19.65 -35.97 -4.00
C GLN A 173 -20.94 -36.12 -4.81
N ILE A 174 -20.96 -35.63 -6.05
CA ILE A 174 -22.13 -35.79 -6.93
C ILE A 174 -22.38 -37.27 -7.21
N ASN A 175 -21.32 -38.04 -7.49
CA ASN A 175 -21.44 -39.45 -7.81
C ASN A 175 -21.81 -40.32 -6.61
N SER A 176 -21.37 -39.96 -5.40
CA SER A 176 -21.72 -40.72 -4.18
C SER A 176 -23.20 -40.63 -3.82
N HIS A 177 -23.88 -39.56 -4.23
CA HIS A 177 -25.30 -39.33 -4.00
C HIS A 177 -26.18 -39.57 -5.23
N SER A 178 -25.61 -40.09 -6.32
CA SER A 178 -26.35 -40.39 -7.56
C SER A 178 -26.94 -41.81 -7.51
N GLU A 179 -28.27 -41.91 -7.59
CA GLU A 179 -28.97 -43.20 -7.64
C GLU A 179 -28.78 -43.95 -8.97
N GLU A 180 -28.47 -43.24 -10.06
CA GLU A 180 -28.28 -43.78 -11.41
C GLU A 180 -26.83 -44.24 -11.68
N GLY A 181 -25.95 -44.21 -10.66
CA GLY A 181 -24.51 -44.47 -10.80
C GLY A 181 -23.71 -43.21 -11.18
N PRO A 182 -22.43 -43.34 -11.61
CA PRO A 182 -21.54 -42.20 -11.79
C PRO A 182 -21.91 -41.34 -13.01
N VAL A 183 -22.52 -40.18 -12.75
CA VAL A 183 -23.01 -39.20 -13.74
C VAL A 183 -22.04 -38.05 -14.00
N ALA A 184 -21.21 -37.69 -13.01
CA ALA A 184 -20.16 -36.68 -13.16
C ALA A 184 -18.83 -37.36 -13.51
N ARG A 185 -18.13 -36.86 -14.54
CA ARG A 185 -16.81 -37.37 -14.96
C ARG A 185 -15.98 -36.22 -15.50
N LEU A 186 -14.65 -36.37 -15.45
CA LEU A 186 -13.74 -35.43 -16.07
C LEU A 186 -14.01 -35.34 -17.58
N ARG A 187 -14.25 -34.12 -18.08
CA ARG A 187 -14.52 -33.80 -19.48
C ARG A 187 -13.48 -32.78 -19.97
N GLY A 188 -12.41 -33.29 -20.57
CA GLY A 188 -11.30 -32.44 -21.03
C GLY A 188 -10.55 -31.84 -19.84
N SER A 189 -10.67 -30.53 -19.63
CA SER A 189 -10.05 -29.86 -18.47
C SER A 189 -10.97 -29.78 -17.24
N HIS A 190 -10.39 -29.58 -16.05
CA HIS A 190 -11.13 -29.31 -14.81
C HIS A 190 -12.07 -28.10 -14.95
N GLU A 191 -11.69 -27.08 -15.71
CA GLU A 191 -12.54 -25.92 -15.98
C GLU A 191 -13.72 -26.25 -16.91
N GLN A 192 -13.49 -27.03 -17.97
CA GLN A 192 -14.56 -27.48 -18.86
C GLN A 192 -15.55 -28.37 -18.10
N THR A 193 -15.02 -29.22 -17.22
CA THR A 193 -15.81 -30.08 -16.34
C THR A 193 -16.66 -29.27 -15.37
N LEU A 194 -16.06 -28.29 -14.67
CA LEU A 194 -16.79 -27.39 -13.79
C LEU A 194 -17.89 -26.62 -14.54
N THR A 195 -17.60 -26.12 -15.74
CA THR A 195 -18.59 -25.42 -16.58
C THR A 195 -19.75 -26.34 -16.98
N PHE A 196 -19.45 -27.61 -17.28
CA PHE A 196 -20.48 -28.59 -17.60
C PHE A 196 -21.38 -28.88 -16.39
N ILE A 197 -20.80 -29.13 -15.22
CA ILE A 197 -21.57 -29.40 -13.99
C ILE A 197 -22.39 -28.15 -13.60
N TYR A 198 -21.80 -26.96 -13.70
CA TYR A 198 -22.49 -25.68 -13.50
C TYR A 198 -23.74 -25.55 -14.37
N ASN A 199 -23.64 -25.83 -15.67
CA ASN A 199 -24.80 -25.77 -16.56
C ASN A 199 -25.87 -26.78 -16.17
N LYS A 200 -25.47 -27.97 -15.71
CA LYS A 200 -26.40 -28.98 -15.20
C LYS A 200 -27.07 -28.57 -13.88
N ALA A 201 -26.34 -27.90 -13.00
CA ALA A 201 -26.89 -27.30 -11.79
C ALA A 201 -27.98 -26.27 -12.12
N LEU A 202 -27.74 -25.39 -13.08
CA LEU A 202 -28.73 -24.41 -13.54
C LEU A 202 -29.96 -25.07 -14.17
N GLU A 203 -29.77 -26.11 -15.00
CA GLU A 203 -30.88 -26.90 -15.55
C GLU A 203 -31.71 -27.54 -14.42
N ASN A 204 -31.05 -28.08 -13.38
CA ASN A 204 -31.72 -28.66 -12.23
C ASN A 204 -32.51 -27.60 -11.44
N ARG A 205 -31.91 -26.44 -11.14
CA ARG A 205 -32.60 -25.32 -10.49
C ARG A 205 -33.88 -24.90 -11.22
N SER A 206 -33.88 -24.94 -12.55
CA SER A 206 -35.05 -24.58 -13.37
C SER A 206 -36.22 -25.57 -13.30
N ARG A 207 -35.99 -26.78 -12.78
CA ARG A 207 -36.97 -27.88 -12.71
C ARG A 207 -37.58 -28.06 -11.32
N VAL A 208 -37.11 -27.31 -10.32
CA VAL A 208 -37.58 -27.41 -8.92
C VAL A 208 -38.17 -26.08 -8.49
N ASP A 209 -39.29 -26.12 -7.75
CA ASP A 209 -39.98 -24.92 -7.25
C ASP A 209 -39.13 -24.13 -6.24
N ARG A 210 -38.23 -24.80 -5.51
CA ARG A 210 -37.29 -24.18 -4.57
C ARG A 210 -35.91 -24.80 -4.75
N ALA A 211 -35.02 -24.06 -5.41
CA ALA A 211 -33.63 -24.45 -5.56
C ALA A 211 -32.89 -24.44 -4.20
N PRO A 212 -31.92 -25.35 -4.00
CA PRO A 212 -30.89 -25.20 -2.97
C PRO A 212 -30.15 -23.87 -3.17
N ASP A 213 -29.73 -23.23 -2.08
CA ASP A 213 -28.84 -22.08 -2.11
C ASP A 213 -27.55 -22.47 -1.38
N VAL A 214 -26.72 -23.25 -2.06
CA VAL A 214 -25.45 -23.71 -1.52
C VAL A 214 -24.41 -22.60 -1.63
N GLN A 215 -23.94 -22.11 -0.49
CA GLN A 215 -22.90 -21.09 -0.38
C GLN A 215 -21.80 -21.56 0.58
N PRO A 216 -20.53 -21.19 0.33
CA PRO A 216 -19.45 -21.54 1.23
C PRO A 216 -19.58 -20.73 2.52
N ASN A 217 -19.63 -21.42 3.66
CA ASN A 217 -19.53 -20.76 4.96
C ASN A 217 -18.12 -20.18 5.13
N THR A 218 -17.99 -18.98 5.69
CA THR A 218 -16.69 -18.41 6.06
C THR A 218 -16.23 -18.95 7.42
N ARG A 219 -15.88 -20.24 7.47
CA ARG A 219 -15.35 -20.85 8.70
C ARG A 219 -13.84 -20.65 8.80
N HIS A 220 -13.15 -20.77 7.67
CA HIS A 220 -11.70 -20.62 7.58
C HIS A 220 -11.30 -19.18 7.25
N ARG A 221 -12.12 -18.46 6.48
CA ARG A 221 -11.84 -17.08 6.07
C ARG A 221 -12.38 -16.03 7.03
N LYS A 222 -11.61 -14.95 7.21
CA LYS A 222 -12.06 -13.73 7.94
C LYS A 222 -13.13 -12.92 7.23
N SER A 223 -13.23 -13.05 5.91
CA SER A 223 -14.16 -12.27 5.07
C SER A 223 -14.44 -13.01 3.76
N GLU A 224 -15.68 -12.92 3.29
CA GLU A 224 -16.09 -13.38 1.96
C GLU A 224 -15.41 -12.59 0.84
N LYS A 225 -15.07 -11.33 1.10
CA LYS A 225 -14.42 -10.47 0.12
C LYS A 225 -12.92 -10.71 0.13
N ARG A 226 -12.35 -10.73 -1.06
CA ARG A 226 -10.91 -10.76 -1.26
C ARG A 226 -10.23 -9.60 -0.50
N PRO A 227 -9.09 -9.85 0.17
CA PRO A 227 -8.34 -8.79 0.82
C PRO A 227 -7.96 -7.70 -0.19
N ALA A 228 -8.31 -6.46 0.13
CA ALA A 228 -7.93 -5.29 -0.64
C ALA A 228 -7.60 -4.18 0.35
N LEU A 229 -6.35 -3.72 0.35
CA LEU A 229 -5.92 -2.67 1.26
C LEU A 229 -6.69 -1.37 0.97
N TYR A 230 -7.11 -0.70 2.03
CA TYR A 230 -7.66 0.66 2.01
C TYR A 230 -9.00 0.85 1.28
N THR A 231 -9.59 -0.19 0.67
CA THR A 231 -10.86 -0.08 -0.09
C THR A 231 -12.07 0.28 0.77
N ASP A 232 -12.00 -0.02 2.07
CA ASP A 232 -13.01 0.30 3.08
C ASP A 232 -12.92 1.75 3.59
N LEU A 233 -11.84 2.46 3.25
CA LEU A 233 -11.62 3.81 3.72
C LEU A 233 -12.47 4.83 2.97
N SER A 234 -13.02 5.78 3.73
CA SER A 234 -13.80 6.90 3.20
C SER A 234 -13.61 8.15 4.04
N GLY A 235 -13.63 9.31 3.39
CA GLY A 235 -13.52 10.61 4.05
C GLY A 235 -12.60 11.58 3.32
N LYS A 236 -12.54 12.82 3.81
CA LYS A 236 -11.70 13.88 3.29
C LYS A 236 -10.42 14.02 4.11
N VAL A 237 -9.27 13.82 3.45
CA VAL A 237 -7.94 13.91 4.07
C VAL A 237 -7.20 15.09 3.47
N LEU A 238 -6.70 15.99 4.33
CA LEU A 238 -5.76 17.03 3.94
C LEU A 238 -4.36 16.65 4.38
N VAL A 239 -3.39 16.77 3.48
CA VAL A 239 -1.97 16.58 3.76
C VAL A 239 -1.20 17.85 3.42
N PHE A 240 -0.40 18.34 4.36
CA PHE A 240 0.52 19.45 4.17
C PHE A 240 1.96 18.96 4.29
N GLY A 241 2.82 19.28 3.32
CA GLY A 241 4.23 18.87 3.32
C GLY A 241 4.54 17.67 2.43
N GLY A 242 5.72 17.06 2.62
CA GLY A 242 6.22 16.01 1.75
C GLY A 242 6.65 16.51 0.36
N HIS A 243 6.70 15.59 -0.61
CA HIS A 243 7.12 15.86 -1.99
C HIS A 243 6.23 15.12 -3.00
N ASP A 244 6.23 15.57 -4.27
CA ASP A 244 5.30 15.09 -5.31
C ASP A 244 5.33 13.57 -5.55
N ARG A 245 6.50 12.93 -5.43
CA ARG A 245 6.61 11.47 -5.55
C ARG A 245 5.89 10.72 -4.43
N LEU A 246 6.02 11.18 -3.17
CA LEU A 246 5.36 10.58 -2.02
C LEU A 246 3.84 10.76 -2.16
N GLN A 247 3.41 11.96 -2.56
CA GLN A 247 2.01 12.25 -2.90
C GLN A 247 1.48 11.28 -3.97
N THR A 248 2.23 11.08 -5.05
CA THR A 248 1.84 10.19 -6.16
C THR A 248 1.74 8.74 -5.70
N ALA A 249 2.72 8.25 -4.94
CA ALA A 249 2.76 6.89 -4.42
C ALA A 249 1.54 6.62 -3.50
N VAL A 250 1.28 7.51 -2.54
CA VAL A 250 0.11 7.42 -1.65
C VAL A 250 -1.21 7.49 -2.44
N LYS A 251 -1.35 8.44 -3.37
CA LYS A 251 -2.55 8.56 -4.23
C LYS A 251 -2.81 7.29 -5.03
N ASN A 252 -1.78 6.66 -5.57
CA ASN A 252 -1.93 5.41 -6.31
C ASN A 252 -2.43 4.27 -5.43
N ARG A 253 -1.95 4.17 -4.19
CA ARG A 253 -2.38 3.13 -3.24
C ARG A 253 -3.80 3.34 -2.72
N LEU A 254 -4.27 4.59 -2.67
CA LEU A 254 -5.62 4.93 -2.22
C LEU A 254 -6.62 5.08 -3.37
N ARG A 255 -6.25 4.73 -4.62
CA ARG A 255 -7.08 4.95 -5.81
C ARG A 255 -8.45 4.29 -5.73
N ASP A 256 -8.50 3.08 -5.18
CA ASP A 256 -9.72 2.29 -5.08
C ASP A 256 -10.50 2.55 -3.78
N SER A 257 -10.05 3.52 -2.97
CA SER A 257 -10.73 3.97 -1.76
C SER A 257 -11.69 5.12 -2.05
N ILE A 258 -12.63 5.38 -1.14
CA ILE A 258 -13.58 6.51 -1.23
C ILE A 258 -12.99 7.74 -0.51
N ILE A 259 -11.66 7.89 -0.54
CA ILE A 259 -10.97 9.01 0.09
C ILE A 259 -10.88 10.18 -0.89
N ASN A 260 -11.31 11.36 -0.44
CA ASN A 260 -10.96 12.62 -1.07
C ASN A 260 -9.63 13.13 -0.51
N LEU A 261 -8.53 12.74 -1.15
CA LEU A 261 -7.17 13.11 -0.74
C LEU A 261 -6.73 14.41 -1.42
N ILE A 262 -6.56 15.45 -0.61
CA ILE A 262 -6.05 16.75 -1.05
C ILE A 262 -4.70 16.98 -0.38
N TRP A 263 -3.73 17.42 -1.15
CA TRP A 263 -2.35 17.48 -0.72
C TRP A 263 -1.70 18.77 -1.20
N TYR A 264 -0.95 19.40 -0.31
CA TYR A 264 -0.20 20.64 -0.57
C TYR A 264 1.28 20.43 -0.26
N THR A 265 2.13 20.48 -1.28
CA THR A 265 3.58 20.44 -1.11
C THR A 265 4.17 21.85 -1.10
N GLU A 266 5.45 21.98 -0.76
CA GLU A 266 6.15 23.26 -0.93
C GLU A 266 6.29 23.63 -2.42
N GLN A 267 6.39 22.63 -3.30
CA GLN A 267 6.55 22.80 -4.75
C GLN A 267 5.30 23.42 -5.39
N ASP A 268 4.12 23.17 -4.82
CA ASP A 268 2.85 23.79 -5.21
C ASP A 268 2.80 25.30 -4.90
N GLY A 269 3.66 25.78 -4.00
CA GLY A 269 3.74 27.17 -3.59
C GLY A 269 2.72 27.60 -2.53
N LEU A 270 3.06 28.69 -1.83
CA LEU A 270 2.33 29.20 -0.65
C LEU A 270 0.88 29.63 -0.92
N GLN A 271 0.50 29.88 -2.18
CA GLN A 271 -0.87 30.25 -2.56
C GLN A 271 -1.80 29.05 -2.57
N LEU A 272 -1.37 27.90 -3.09
CA LEU A 272 -2.16 26.67 -3.07
C LEU A 272 -2.30 26.16 -1.63
N ALA A 273 -1.24 26.26 -0.81
CA ALA A 273 -1.33 25.98 0.62
C ALA A 273 -2.39 26.83 1.33
N ALA A 274 -2.52 28.12 0.98
CA ALA A 274 -3.55 29.01 1.54
C ALA A 274 -4.97 28.54 1.19
N GLN A 275 -5.17 27.97 0.00
CA GLN A 275 -6.45 27.34 -0.35
C GLN A 275 -6.72 26.13 0.53
N GLY A 276 -5.69 25.34 0.84
CA GLY A 276 -5.77 24.21 1.78
C GLY A 276 -6.23 24.60 3.17
N GLU A 277 -5.75 25.73 3.69
CA GLU A 277 -6.16 26.26 5.00
C GLU A 277 -7.69 26.45 5.08
N THR A 278 -8.32 26.91 3.99
CA THR A 278 -9.78 27.12 3.97
C THR A 278 -10.58 25.81 4.00
N GLN A 279 -9.96 24.69 3.64
CA GLN A 279 -10.60 23.38 3.59
C GLN A 279 -10.54 22.61 4.91
N ILE A 280 -9.71 23.06 5.87
CA ILE A 280 -9.46 22.41 7.16
C ILE A 280 -10.76 22.14 7.94
N ALA A 281 -11.68 23.09 7.96
CA ALA A 281 -12.94 22.96 8.71
C ALA A 281 -13.78 21.76 8.24
N GLY A 282 -13.80 21.50 6.92
CA GLY A 282 -14.57 20.42 6.30
C GLY A 282 -13.83 19.09 6.19
N SER A 283 -12.65 18.96 6.80
CA SER A 283 -11.81 17.77 6.67
C SER A 283 -12.03 16.79 7.82
N ASP A 284 -11.90 15.50 7.51
CA ASP A 284 -12.03 14.39 8.47
C ASP A 284 -10.71 14.10 9.16
N LEU A 285 -9.61 14.18 8.40
CA LEU A 285 -8.24 13.98 8.86
C LEU A 285 -7.32 15.05 8.28
N ILE A 286 -6.40 15.56 9.09
CA ILE A 286 -5.42 16.57 8.69
C ILE A 286 -4.04 16.07 9.12
N ILE A 287 -3.13 15.95 8.17
CA ILE A 287 -1.79 15.42 8.38
C ILE A 287 -0.76 16.48 7.95
N ILE A 288 0.28 16.66 8.76
CA ILE A 288 1.40 17.55 8.49
C ILE A 288 2.68 16.71 8.43
N VAL A 289 3.24 16.59 7.22
CA VAL A 289 4.42 15.76 6.93
C VAL A 289 5.68 16.60 7.03
N THR A 290 6.45 16.42 8.10
CA THR A 290 7.62 17.27 8.40
C THR A 290 8.94 16.73 7.87
N GLY A 291 8.96 15.57 7.20
CA GLY A 291 10.19 15.00 6.64
C GLY A 291 10.83 15.87 5.55
N TYR A 292 10.04 16.76 4.93
CA TYR A 292 10.47 17.69 3.87
C TYR A 292 9.78 19.06 3.92
N ALA A 293 8.79 19.27 4.78
CA ALA A 293 8.07 20.53 4.78
C ALA A 293 8.98 21.67 5.24
N SER A 294 9.00 22.78 4.49
CA SER A 294 9.51 24.02 5.04
C SER A 294 8.77 24.35 6.35
N HIS A 295 9.53 24.90 7.30
CA HIS A 295 8.97 25.40 8.55
C HIS A 295 7.78 26.32 8.31
N SER A 296 7.81 27.11 7.23
CA SER A 296 6.74 28.03 6.85
C SER A 296 5.41 27.35 6.52
N LEU A 297 5.42 26.22 5.78
CA LEU A 297 4.20 25.49 5.44
C LEU A 297 3.61 24.79 6.67
N THR A 298 4.51 24.23 7.49
CA THR A 298 4.16 23.53 8.74
C THR A 298 3.49 24.48 9.73
N GLU A 299 4.09 25.64 9.99
CA GLU A 299 3.57 26.64 10.92
C GLU A 299 2.18 27.15 10.49
N ARG A 300 2.03 27.50 9.20
CA ARG A 300 0.74 27.95 8.65
C ARG A 300 -0.36 26.92 8.80
N ALA A 301 -0.08 25.65 8.51
CA ALA A 301 -1.04 24.57 8.66
C ALA A 301 -1.47 24.40 10.13
N ILE A 302 -0.52 24.46 11.07
CA ILE A 302 -0.79 24.39 12.51
C ILE A 302 -1.68 25.56 12.96
N GLU A 303 -1.34 26.79 12.57
CA GLU A 303 -2.13 27.97 12.90
C GLU A 303 -3.54 27.92 12.34
N ALA A 304 -3.70 27.44 11.10
CA ALA A 304 -5.01 27.26 10.48
C ALA A 304 -5.85 26.18 11.18
N CYS A 305 -5.24 25.08 11.62
CA CYS A 305 -5.92 24.06 12.43
C CYS A 305 -6.38 24.62 13.79
N ARG A 306 -5.53 25.41 14.45
CA ARG A 306 -5.89 26.08 15.71
C ARG A 306 -7.06 27.05 15.51
N ARG A 307 -7.04 27.87 14.46
CA ARG A 307 -8.14 28.79 14.11
C ARG A 307 -9.46 28.05 13.86
N ALA A 308 -9.39 26.88 13.22
CA ALA A 308 -10.57 26.06 12.92
C ALA A 308 -10.97 25.09 14.05
N ASN A 309 -10.26 25.10 15.19
CA ASN A 309 -10.43 24.17 16.30
C ASN A 309 -10.45 22.68 15.85
N LYS A 310 -9.52 22.32 14.97
CA LYS A 310 -9.36 20.95 14.43
C LYS A 310 -8.05 20.33 14.93
N SER A 311 -8.13 19.06 15.31
CA SER A 311 -6.95 18.24 15.59
C SER A 311 -6.20 17.91 14.30
N TYR A 312 -4.87 17.90 14.36
CA TYR A 312 -3.99 17.52 13.26
C TYR A 312 -2.97 16.50 13.75
N GLU A 313 -2.43 15.70 12.83
CA GLU A 313 -1.37 14.74 13.12
C GLU A 313 -0.06 15.17 12.46
N ILE A 314 1.02 15.24 13.24
CA ILE A 314 2.35 15.51 12.72
C ILE A 314 3.04 14.18 12.46
N VAL A 315 3.48 13.96 11.23
CA VAL A 315 4.19 12.74 10.83
C VAL A 315 5.56 13.13 10.30
N ASN A 316 6.60 12.74 11.03
CA ASN A 316 7.96 12.88 10.56
C ASN A 316 8.33 11.65 9.72
N THR A 317 8.02 11.68 8.43
CA THR A 317 8.37 10.61 7.50
C THR A 317 8.65 11.13 6.10
N THR A 318 9.50 10.41 5.37
CA THR A 318 9.67 10.51 3.92
C THR A 318 9.14 9.27 3.21
N GLY A 319 8.73 8.24 3.97
CA GLY A 319 8.21 6.98 3.49
C GLY A 319 6.69 6.99 3.31
N MET A 320 6.23 6.20 2.36
CA MET A 320 4.83 6.03 2.00
C MET A 320 4.07 5.22 3.06
N THR A 321 4.66 4.16 3.60
CA THR A 321 3.89 3.18 4.37
C THR A 321 3.39 3.77 5.68
N ARG A 322 4.27 4.50 6.38
CA ARG A 322 3.90 5.18 7.62
C ARG A 322 2.77 6.17 7.43
N LEU A 323 2.75 6.86 6.28
CA LEU A 323 1.71 7.81 5.96
C LEU A 323 0.37 7.12 5.65
N LEU A 324 0.40 5.99 4.94
CA LEU A 324 -0.79 5.16 4.71
C LEU A 324 -1.38 4.62 6.01
N GLU A 325 -0.54 4.15 6.95
CA GLU A 325 -0.97 3.68 8.27
C GLU A 325 -1.68 4.78 9.07
N VAL A 326 -1.14 6.00 9.04
CA VAL A 326 -1.73 7.17 9.68
C VAL A 326 -3.09 7.53 9.05
N ILE A 327 -3.18 7.50 7.72
CA ILE A 327 -4.46 7.72 7.02
C ILE A 327 -5.49 6.66 7.40
N GLU A 328 -5.10 5.39 7.36
CA GLU A 328 -5.97 4.26 7.68
C GLU A 328 -6.48 4.34 9.13
N SER A 329 -5.57 4.42 10.10
CA SER A 329 -5.91 4.46 11.52
C SER A 329 -6.73 5.71 11.88
N GLY A 330 -6.35 6.87 11.35
CA GLY A 330 -7.06 8.12 11.58
C GLY A 330 -8.50 8.09 11.05
N LEU A 331 -8.70 7.60 9.82
CA LEU A 331 -10.04 7.49 9.24
C LEU A 331 -10.90 6.42 9.95
N LYS A 332 -10.34 5.25 10.26
CA LYS A 332 -11.06 4.19 10.99
C LYS A 332 -11.48 4.66 12.39
N ALA A 333 -10.60 5.34 13.11
CA ALA A 333 -10.93 5.92 14.41
C ALA A 333 -12.08 6.95 14.33
N LYS A 334 -12.09 7.79 13.27
CA LYS A 334 -13.17 8.76 13.05
C LYS A 334 -14.49 8.09 12.68
N GLN A 335 -14.47 7.05 11.85
CA GLN A 335 -15.65 6.27 11.50
C GLN A 335 -16.24 5.60 12.75
N LEU A 336 -15.40 4.98 13.59
CA LEU A 336 -15.84 4.34 14.83
C LEU A 336 -16.44 5.37 15.81
N ALA A 337 -15.83 6.55 15.95
CA ALA A 337 -16.36 7.63 16.77
C ALA A 337 -17.72 8.18 16.28
N ARG A 338 -18.04 8.06 14.98
CA ARG A 338 -19.36 8.43 14.43
C ARG A 338 -20.43 7.39 14.75
N HIS A 339 -20.08 6.11 14.82
CA HIS A 339 -21.02 5.05 15.16
C HIS A 339 -21.43 5.07 16.64
N TRP A 340 -20.65 5.72 17.50
CA TRP A 340 -20.91 5.80 18.95
C TRP A 340 -21.59 7.12 19.38
N LYS A 341 -21.91 8.00 18.43
CA LYS A 341 -22.75 9.19 18.63
C LYS A 341 -24.12 8.94 18.04
#